data_AF-A0A7V2PIL4-F1
#
_entry.id   AF-A0A7V2PIL4-F1
#
_cell.length_a   1.000
_cell.length_b   1.000
_cell.length_c   1.000
_cell.angle_alpha   90.00
_cell.angle_beta   90.00
_cell.angle_gamma   90.00
#
_symmetry.space_group_name_H-M   'P 1'
#
loop_
_entity.id
_entity.type
_entity.pdbx_description
1 polymer ?
#
loop_
_entity_poly.entity_id
_entity_poly.type
_entity_poly.pdbx_seq_one_letter_code
_entity_poly.pdbx_strand_id
1 'polypeptide(L)'
;MAALPDKERIMKSSRIQVGFDISKKKLDMCILERDGEVVLRHRSFPNSLEGYPAIKQSLLTTLAGEADYQGVDIGGESTGYYW
;
A
#
# COMPACT_ATOMS: atom_id res chain seq x y z
N MET A 1 -7.98 -14.14 30.61
CA MET A 1 -7.42 -14.22 29.25
C MET A 1 -6.24 -13.28 29.20
N ALA A 2 -5.01 -13.81 29.16
CA ALA A 2 -3.82 -12.97 29.09
C ALA A 2 -3.68 -12.43 27.67
N ALA A 3 -3.57 -11.11 27.53
CA ALA A 3 -3.18 -10.48 26.26
C ALA A 3 -1.77 -10.97 25.89
N LEU A 4 -1.57 -11.30 24.61
CA LEU A 4 -0.28 -11.73 24.08
C LEU A 4 0.79 -10.67 24.38
N PRO A 5 2.03 -11.07 24.70
CA PRO A 5 3.07 -10.14 25.14
C PRO A 5 3.49 -9.20 24.00
N ASP A 6 3.71 -7.92 24.33
CA ASP A 6 4.04 -6.81 23.41
C ASP A 6 5.18 -7.12 22.42
N LYS A 7 6.07 -8.09 22.71
CA LYS A 7 7.18 -8.47 21.82
C LYS A 7 6.74 -9.00 20.46
N GLU A 8 5.61 -9.71 20.38
CA GLU A 8 5.09 -10.24 19.11
C GLU A 8 4.48 -9.11 18.25
N ARG A 9 3.88 -8.09 18.90
CA ARG A 9 3.42 -6.85 18.26
C ARG A 9 4.56 -5.94 17.81
N ILE A 10 5.69 -5.93 18.53
CA ILE A 10 6.88 -5.12 18.24
C ILE A 10 7.72 -5.68 17.07
N MET A 11 7.63 -6.99 16.78
CA MET A 11 8.39 -7.63 15.68
C MET A 11 7.63 -7.64 14.35
N LYS A 12 6.30 -7.48 14.35
CA LYS A 12 5.54 -7.10 13.15
C LYS A 12 5.75 -5.61 12.93
N SER A 13 6.67 -5.23 12.04
CA SER A 13 6.69 -3.85 11.54
C SER A 13 5.30 -3.56 10.99
N SER A 14 4.58 -2.68 11.68
CA SER A 14 3.22 -2.24 11.38
C SER A 14 3.17 -1.34 10.14
N ARG A 15 4.01 -1.62 9.15
CA ARG A 15 4.08 -0.87 7.90
C ARG A 15 3.50 -1.75 6.81
N ILE A 16 2.61 -1.18 6.02
CA ILE A 16 2.10 -1.82 4.82
C ILE A 16 3.11 -1.66 3.68
N GLN A 17 3.17 -2.66 2.81
CA GLN A 17 3.93 -2.62 1.57
C GLN A 17 2.99 -2.24 0.43
N VAL A 18 3.36 -1.23 -0.34
CA VAL A 18 2.58 -0.76 -1.48
C VAL A 18 3.41 -1.00 -2.73
N GLY A 19 2.86 -1.79 -3.65
CA GLY A 19 3.43 -2.02 -4.97
C GLY A 19 2.73 -1.16 -6.01
N PHE A 20 3.51 -0.47 -6.84
CA PHE A 20 3.01 0.24 -8.01
C PHE A 20 3.57 -0.36 -9.31
N ASP A 21 2.71 -0.60 -10.29
CA ASP A 21 3.08 -0.82 -11.69
C ASP A 21 2.59 0.37 -12.50
N ILE A 22 3.53 1.17 -13.00
CA ILE A 22 3.28 2.49 -13.59
C ILE A 22 3.47 2.41 -15.11
N SER A 23 2.44 2.82 -15.83
CA SER A 23 2.46 2.97 -17.29
C SER A 23 2.05 4.39 -17.70
N LYS A 24 2.14 4.71 -18.99
CA LYS A 24 1.87 6.07 -19.53
C LYS A 24 0.50 6.64 -19.16
N LYS A 25 -0.54 5.81 -19.04
CA LYS A 25 -1.92 6.27 -18.78
C LYS A 25 -2.53 5.69 -17.49
N LYS A 26 -1.86 4.71 -16.88
CA LYS A 26 -2.43 3.89 -15.82
C LYS A 26 -1.37 3.60 -14.76
N LEU A 27 -1.81 3.58 -13.51
CA LEU A 27 -1.02 3.15 -12.37
C LEU A 27 -1.82 2.08 -11.64
N ASP A 28 -1.27 0.88 -11.60
CA ASP A 28 -1.81 -0.26 -10.88
C ASP A 28 -1.18 -0.32 -9.49
N MET A 29 -1.99 -0.59 -8.48
CA MET A 29 -1.58 -0.60 -7.08
C MET A 29 -2.02 -1.90 -6.40
N CYS A 30 -1.14 -2.47 -5.59
CA CYS A 30 -1.46 -3.48 -4.58
C CYS A 30 -0.97 -3.02 -3.20
N ILE A 31 -1.58 -3.57 -2.15
CA ILE A 31 -1.16 -3.34 -0.77
C ILE A 31 -1.08 -4.69 -0.06
N LEU A 32 0.05 -4.95 0.59
CA LEU A 32 0.31 -6.14 1.38
C LEU A 32 0.68 -5.75 2.81
N GLU A 33 0.41 -6.64 3.76
CA GLU A 33 1.13 -6.63 5.04
C GLU A 33 2.55 -7.15 4.83
N ARG A 34 3.42 -6.93 5.84
CA ARG A 34 4.83 -7.32 5.78
C ARG A 34 5.04 -8.83 5.68
N ASP A 35 4.10 -9.64 6.16
CA ASP A 35 4.11 -11.10 6.03
C ASP A 35 3.60 -11.59 4.66
N GLY A 36 3.20 -10.68 3.78
CA GLY A 36 2.70 -10.98 2.45
C GLY A 36 1.19 -11.15 2.37
N GLU A 37 0.47 -11.01 3.49
CA GLU A 37 -0.99 -11.04 3.48
C GLU A 37 -1.58 -9.88 2.67
N VAL A 38 -2.64 -10.16 1.92
CA VAL A 38 -3.20 -9.21 0.95
C VAL A 38 -4.19 -8.27 1.64
N VAL A 39 -3.86 -6.98 1.69
CA VAL A 39 -4.78 -5.91 2.13
C VAL A 39 -5.61 -5.39 0.96
N LEU A 40 -4.94 -5.14 -0.17
CA LEU A 40 -5.57 -4.76 -1.44
C LEU A 40 -4.90 -5.52 -2.58
N ARG A 41 -5.64 -6.44 -3.18
CA ARG A 41 -5.09 -7.29 -4.25
C ARG A 41 -4.69 -6.49 -5.48
N HIS A 42 -5.57 -5.61 -5.94
CA HIS A 42 -5.36 -4.81 -7.14
C HIS A 42 -6.36 -3.65 -7.18
N ARG A 43 -5.86 -2.45 -7.50
CA ARG A 43 -6.68 -1.30 -7.89
C ARG A 43 -5.93 -0.48 -8.93
N SER A 44 -6.62 -0.11 -9.99
CA SER A 44 -6.09 0.72 -11.07
C SER A 44 -6.54 2.16 -10.92
N PHE A 45 -5.64 3.09 -11.24
CA PHE A 45 -5.90 4.53 -11.29
C PHE A 45 -5.38 5.13 -12.61
N PRO A 46 -5.94 6.27 -13.05
CA PRO A 46 -5.30 7.08 -14.08
C PRO A 46 -3.92 7.55 -13.62
N ASN A 47 -2.89 7.41 -14.46
CA ASN A 47 -1.59 8.05 -14.22
C ASN A 47 -1.66 9.52 -14.65
N SER A 48 -2.34 10.33 -13.85
CA SER A 48 -2.52 11.77 -14.07
C SER A 48 -2.61 12.52 -12.74
N LEU A 49 -2.47 13.84 -12.79
CA LEU A 49 -2.66 14.70 -11.62
C LEU A 49 -4.07 14.58 -11.04
N GLU A 50 -5.08 14.39 -11.90
CA GLU A 50 -6.47 14.17 -11.47
C GLU A 50 -6.69 12.79 -10.83
N GLY A 51 -5.89 11.79 -11.21
CA GLY A 51 -5.94 10.45 -10.61
C GLY A 51 -5.24 10.35 -9.26
N TYR A 52 -4.24 11.20 -9.00
CA TYR A 52 -3.45 11.18 -7.77
C TYR A 52 -4.26 11.27 -6.46
N PRO A 53 -5.29 12.15 -6.33
CA PRO A 53 -6.13 12.20 -5.13
C PRO A 53 -6.76 10.85 -4.77
N ALA A 54 -7.18 10.05 -5.76
CA ALA A 54 -7.80 8.75 -5.51
C ALA A 54 -6.78 7.71 -5.00
N ILE A 55 -5.54 7.76 -5.47
CA ILE A 55 -4.43 6.94 -4.97
C ILE A 55 -4.16 7.30 -3.50
N LYS A 56 -3.95 8.60 -3.22
CA LYS A 56 -3.69 9.10 -1.88
C LYS A 56 -4.82 8.73 -0.90
N GLN A 57 -6.07 8.93 -1.31
CA GLN A 57 -7.21 8.59 -0.48
C GLN A 57 -7.27 7.09 -0.18
N SER A 58 -6.96 6.23 -1.16
CA SER A 58 -6.92 4.79 -0.94
C SER A 58 -5.86 4.42 0.11
N LEU A 59 -4.66 4.99 0.04
CA LEU A 59 -3.59 4.76 1.02
C LEU A 59 -3.97 5.26 2.43
N LEU A 60 -4.52 6.47 2.52
CA LEU A 60 -4.92 7.05 3.80
C LEU A 60 -6.07 6.26 4.45
N THR A 61 -7.03 5.79 3.66
CA THR A 61 -8.12 4.93 4.15
C THR A 61 -7.58 3.60 4.67
N THR A 62 -6.58 3.01 4.00
CA THR A 62 -5.94 1.79 4.50
C THR A 62 -5.18 2.03 5.80
N LEU A 63 -4.41 3.12 5.90
CA LEU A 63 -3.67 3.48 7.11
C LEU A 63 -4.57 3.82 8.30
N ALA A 64 -5.75 4.38 8.03
CA ALA A 64 -6.75 4.72 9.05
C ALA A 64 -7.68 3.55 9.42
N GLY A 65 -7.45 2.35 8.86
CA GLY A 65 -8.23 1.15 9.16
C GLY A 65 -8.03 0.64 10.59
N GLU A 66 -8.63 -0.51 10.90
CA GLU A 66 -8.57 -1.11 12.25
C GLU A 66 -7.17 -1.56 12.66
N ALA A 67 -6.28 -1.77 11.68
CA ALA A 67 -4.89 -2.10 11.90
C ALA A 67 -4.07 -0.82 12.20
N ASP A 68 -3.31 -0.84 13.30
CA ASP A 68 -2.49 0.28 13.79
C ASP A 68 -1.20 0.45 12.98
N TYR A 69 -1.36 0.73 11.68
CA TYR A 69 -0.23 0.87 10.77
C TYR A 69 0.56 2.16 11.03
N GLN A 70 1.87 2.05 11.24
CA GLN A 70 2.78 3.16 11.55
C GLN A 70 3.50 3.71 10.30
N GLY A 71 3.15 3.22 9.11
CA GLY A 71 3.59 3.83 7.85
C GLY A 71 3.53 2.90 6.65
N VAL A 72 4.21 3.32 5.57
CA VAL A 72 4.14 2.71 4.25
C VAL A 72 5.53 2.54 3.67
N ASP A 73 5.85 1.35 3.19
CA ASP A 73 7.00 1.09 2.32
C ASP A 73 6.50 1.00 0.87
N ILE A 74 7.10 1.79 -0.02
CA ILE A 74 6.65 1.91 -1.42
C ILE A 74 7.72 1.31 -2.33
N GLY A 75 7.31 0.34 -3.14
CA GLY A 75 8.08 -0.16 -4.28
C GLY A 75 7.29 0.05 -5.56
N GLY A 76 7.99 0.19 -6.68
CA GLY A 76 7.30 0.21 -7.96
C GLY A 76 8.21 0.04 -9.16
N GLU A 77 7.60 -0.39 -10.25
CA GLU A 77 8.20 -0.41 -11.56
C GLU A 77 7.51 0.58 -12.50
N SER A 78 8.23 1.00 -13.52
CA SER A 78 7.71 1.88 -14.57
C SER A 78 8.02 1.24 -15.92
N THR A 79 6.98 0.79 -16.61
CA THR A 79 7.08 0.18 -17.93
C THR A 79 6.41 1.08 -18.97
N GLY A 80 7.12 1.44 -20.04
CA GLY A 80 6.54 2.17 -21.16
C GLY A 80 6.50 3.71 -21.05
N TYR A 81 7.40 4.33 -20.29
CA TYR A 81 7.70 5.78 -20.40
C TYR A 81 8.56 6.12 -21.63
N TYR A 82 8.48 5.30 -22.69
CA TYR A 82 9.17 5.62 -23.94
C TYR A 82 8.40 6.75 -24.65
N TRP A 83 9.15 7.83 -24.85
CA TRP A 83 8.88 9.09 -25.54
C TRP A 83 7.85 8.98 -26.68
#